data_AF-A0A9X4G9G9-F1
#
_entry.id   AF-A0A9X4G9G9-F1
#
_cell.length_a   1.000
_cell.length_b   1.000
_cell.length_c   1.000
_cell.angle_alpha   90.00
_cell.angle_beta   90.00
_cell.angle_gamma   90.00
#
_symmetry.space_group_name_H-M   'P 1'
#
loop_
_entity.id
_entity.type
_entity.pdbx_description
1 polymer ?
#
loop_
_entity_poly.entity_id
_entity_poly.type
_entity_poly.pdbx_seq_one_letter_code
_entity_poly.pdbx_strand_id
1 'polypeptide(L)'
;MRFTSTINNVRLAEWGINITQGALVDLINQASSWAKAVVIDGVTYYWMSFGKVCDELPAVFSKEDTVYRQYKVLKEKGIIEHFKMDGKDYVRLTEKGCEWNKFESIRESEKNPSVGNNSEQTRKKIRESSEKNPTDNNTNYKNNNDKDNPLNPPEGETQLESVAVLNHLNDRLAELSDVVGIKLPKFKTSDNSLKLATARLKDSTRQECELVIDYLVAKWGRDGKMREYLAPKTIFRSSNFEDYLPKATAWAESGKPVAVNGKWVSEAEANRKAQIEDMPSVDEVRGVYQRYLSTPTLFNRTDFSDLRKKFVYYCVIKT
;
A
#
# COMPACT_ATOMS: atom_id res chain seq x y z
N MET A 1 -8.22 24.69 -11.00
CA MET A 1 -9.52 24.30 -11.55
C MET A 1 -9.46 22.84 -11.96
N ARG A 2 -10.17 22.00 -11.21
CA ARG A 2 -10.30 20.58 -11.47
C ARG A 2 -11.33 20.34 -12.56
N PHE A 3 -11.04 19.36 -13.40
CA PHE A 3 -11.93 18.95 -14.49
C PHE A 3 -12.83 17.77 -14.10
N THR A 4 -12.50 17.06 -13.01
CA THR A 4 -13.18 15.83 -12.63
C THR A 4 -13.42 15.78 -11.11
N SER A 5 -14.62 15.36 -10.72
CA SER A 5 -14.97 14.98 -9.34
C SER A 5 -15.49 13.55 -9.33
N THR A 6 -15.02 12.75 -8.39
CA THR A 6 -15.45 11.35 -8.23
C THR A 6 -16.46 11.25 -7.11
N ILE A 7 -17.66 10.76 -7.42
CA ILE A 7 -18.75 10.63 -6.45
C ILE A 7 -18.88 9.19 -5.99
N ASN A 8 -18.73 8.97 -4.68
CA ASN A 8 -18.97 7.67 -4.07
C ASN A 8 -20.43 7.56 -3.60
N ASN A 9 -21.28 6.94 -4.43
CA ASN A 9 -22.71 6.78 -4.14
C ASN A 9 -22.99 5.97 -2.87
N VAL A 10 -22.13 5.00 -2.52
CA VAL A 10 -22.28 4.20 -1.31
C VAL A 10 -22.11 5.08 -0.09
N ARG A 11 -21.04 5.87 -0.04
CA ARG A 11 -20.77 6.79 1.08
C ARG A 11 -21.77 7.94 1.15
N LEU A 12 -22.29 8.41 0.02
CA LEU A 12 -23.39 9.38 0.03
C LEU A 12 -24.61 8.86 0.81
N ALA A 13 -25.04 7.63 0.50
CA ALA A 13 -26.18 7.00 1.14
C ALA A 13 -25.90 6.71 2.63
N GLU A 14 -24.77 6.08 2.93
CA GLU A 14 -24.38 5.71 4.30
C GLU A 14 -24.22 6.93 5.22
N TRP A 15 -23.64 8.01 4.73
CA TRP A 15 -23.40 9.23 5.52
C TRP A 15 -24.56 10.23 5.44
N GLY A 16 -25.61 9.88 4.68
CA GLY A 16 -26.79 10.71 4.44
C GLY A 16 -26.47 12.08 3.86
N ILE A 17 -25.39 12.21 3.09
CA ILE A 17 -24.95 13.47 2.46
C ILE A 17 -25.40 13.51 1.00
N ASN A 18 -25.59 14.71 0.46
CA ASN A 18 -26.00 14.89 -0.93
C ASN A 18 -24.79 14.93 -1.88
N ILE A 19 -25.06 14.95 -3.19
CA ILE A 19 -24.02 14.96 -4.22
C ILE A 19 -23.10 16.18 -4.12
N THR A 20 -23.63 17.35 -3.75
CA THR A 20 -22.83 18.59 -3.64
C THR A 20 -21.85 18.52 -2.47
N GLN A 21 -22.28 17.97 -1.34
CA GLN A 21 -21.43 17.63 -0.20
C GLN A 21 -20.40 16.57 -0.56
N GLY A 22 -20.79 15.55 -1.32
CA GLY A 22 -19.88 14.51 -1.80
C GLY A 22 -18.78 15.06 -2.71
N ALA A 23 -19.11 15.96 -3.64
CA ALA A 23 -18.12 16.65 -4.47
C ALA A 23 -17.11 17.43 -3.63
N LEU A 24 -17.58 18.05 -2.54
CA LEU A 24 -16.73 18.77 -1.60
C LEU A 24 -15.82 17.83 -0.79
N VAL A 25 -16.33 16.67 -0.37
CA VAL A 25 -15.52 15.63 0.28
C VAL A 25 -14.45 15.09 -0.67
N ASP A 26 -14.79 14.83 -1.94
CA ASP A 26 -13.83 14.39 -2.95
C ASP A 26 -12.72 15.42 -3.19
N LEU A 27 -13.10 16.71 -3.24
CA LEU A 27 -12.15 17.81 -3.35
C LEU A 27 -11.15 17.83 -2.18
N ILE A 28 -11.65 17.69 -0.95
CA ILE A 28 -10.81 17.66 0.26
C ILE A 28 -9.97 16.39 0.33
N ASN A 29 -10.51 15.24 -0.08
CA ASN A 29 -9.79 13.96 -0.11
C ASN A 29 -8.50 14.04 -0.94
N GLN A 30 -8.52 14.86 -1.98
CA GLN A 30 -7.41 15.03 -2.88
C GLN A 30 -6.66 16.34 -2.62
N ALA A 31 -6.87 17.01 -1.48
CA ALA A 31 -6.22 18.27 -1.15
C ALA A 31 -4.69 18.20 -1.16
N SER A 32 -4.11 17.02 -0.91
CA SER A 32 -2.67 16.78 -0.97
C SER A 32 -2.03 17.11 -2.32
N SER A 33 -2.79 17.05 -3.42
CA SER A 33 -2.24 17.27 -4.76
C SER A 33 -2.27 18.74 -5.22
N TRP A 34 -2.98 19.64 -4.53
CA TRP A 34 -3.22 21.00 -5.04
C TRP A 34 -3.37 22.10 -3.98
N ALA A 35 -3.65 21.74 -2.72
CA ALA A 35 -3.79 22.70 -1.64
C ALA A 35 -2.50 22.81 -0.83
N LYS A 36 -2.22 24.00 -0.28
CA LYS A 36 -1.03 24.21 0.55
C LYS A 36 -1.23 23.52 1.89
N ALA A 37 -0.34 22.60 2.24
CA ALA A 37 -0.36 21.91 3.52
C ALA A 37 0.29 22.73 4.63
N VAL A 38 -0.22 22.61 5.86
CA VAL A 38 0.35 23.15 7.10
C VAL A 38 0.23 22.08 8.18
N VAL A 39 1.31 21.88 8.94
CA VAL A 39 1.33 20.93 10.06
C VAL A 39 1.09 21.69 11.36
N ILE A 40 0.08 21.27 12.13
CA ILE A 40 -0.29 21.85 13.42
C ILE A 40 -0.44 20.68 14.39
N ASP A 41 0.30 20.70 15.50
CA ASP A 41 0.30 19.61 16.50
C ASP A 41 0.54 18.20 15.91
N GLY A 42 1.40 18.12 14.89
CA GLY A 42 1.70 16.87 14.19
C GLY A 42 0.64 16.41 13.19
N VAL A 43 -0.42 17.20 12.99
CA VAL A 43 -1.52 16.92 12.06
C VAL A 43 -1.43 17.82 10.83
N THR A 44 -1.55 17.23 9.64
CA THR A 44 -1.57 17.97 8.37
C THR A 44 -2.98 18.49 8.05
N TYR A 45 -3.09 19.81 7.92
CA TYR A 45 -4.26 20.51 7.40
C TYR A 45 -3.95 21.16 6.06
N TYR A 46 -4.99 21.40 5.26
CA TYR A 46 -4.86 22.06 3.96
C TYR A 46 -5.53 23.42 3.99
N TRP A 47 -4.81 24.45 3.53
CA TRP A 47 -5.38 25.77 3.32
C TRP A 47 -6.33 25.76 2.12
N MET A 48 -7.61 25.98 2.41
CA MET A 48 -8.70 25.92 1.44
C MET A 48 -9.69 27.05 1.69
N SER A 49 -9.43 28.22 1.10
CA SER A 49 -10.37 29.34 1.11
C SER A 49 -11.64 29.00 0.32
N PHE A 50 -12.79 29.55 0.71
CA PHE A 50 -14.07 29.31 0.04
C PHE A 50 -14.08 29.76 -1.43
N GLY A 51 -13.46 30.89 -1.77
CA GLY A 51 -13.31 31.31 -3.17
C GLY A 51 -12.56 30.27 -4.01
N LYS A 52 -11.44 29.75 -3.49
CA LYS A 52 -10.71 28.65 -4.15
C LYS A 52 -11.56 27.38 -4.31
N VAL A 53 -12.47 27.08 -3.38
CA VAL A 53 -13.42 25.97 -3.56
C VAL A 53 -14.39 26.25 -4.72
N CYS A 54 -14.87 27.47 -4.86
CA CYS A 54 -15.68 27.88 -6.02
C CYS A 54 -14.89 27.78 -7.34
N ASP A 55 -13.61 28.16 -7.33
CA ASP A 55 -12.74 28.04 -8.51
C ASP A 55 -12.48 26.57 -8.90
N GLU A 56 -12.37 25.68 -7.91
CA GLU A 56 -12.13 24.25 -8.14
C GLU A 56 -13.41 23.48 -8.48
N LEU A 57 -14.57 23.90 -7.99
CA LEU A 57 -15.88 23.28 -8.21
C LEU A 57 -16.94 24.28 -8.69
N PRO A 58 -16.72 24.98 -9.81
CA PRO A 58 -17.60 26.08 -10.25
C PRO A 58 -18.99 25.60 -10.69
N ALA A 59 -19.09 24.35 -11.16
CA ALA A 59 -20.37 23.73 -11.48
C ALA A 59 -21.20 23.36 -10.23
N VAL A 60 -20.56 23.31 -9.05
CA VAL A 60 -21.20 22.91 -7.79
C VAL A 60 -21.44 24.13 -6.90
N PHE A 61 -20.49 25.06 -6.84
CA PHE A 61 -20.51 26.21 -5.95
C PHE A 61 -20.23 27.51 -6.69
N SER A 62 -21.20 28.43 -6.63
CA SER A 62 -21.06 29.79 -7.17
C SER A 62 -20.89 30.88 -6.10
N LYS A 63 -21.12 30.55 -4.82
CA LYS A 63 -21.06 31.48 -3.69
C LYS A 63 -20.30 30.88 -2.53
N GLU A 64 -19.41 31.66 -1.93
CA GLU A 64 -18.61 31.26 -0.77
C GLU A 64 -19.46 30.88 0.45
N ASP A 65 -20.57 31.60 0.69
CA ASP A 65 -21.50 31.31 1.79
C ASP A 65 -22.09 29.89 1.70
N THR A 66 -22.35 29.41 0.49
CA THR A 66 -22.82 28.03 0.28
C THR A 66 -21.75 27.02 0.68
N VAL A 67 -20.48 27.27 0.36
CA VAL A 67 -19.34 26.42 0.76
C VAL A 67 -19.24 26.36 2.28
N TYR A 68 -19.28 27.52 2.94
CA TYR A 68 -19.27 27.61 4.40
C TYR A 68 -20.38 26.77 5.05
N ARG A 69 -21.61 26.87 4.54
CA ARG A 69 -22.74 26.05 5.03
C ARG A 69 -22.50 24.55 4.85
N GLN A 70 -21.93 24.13 3.71
CA GLN A 70 -21.63 22.72 3.50
C GLN A 70 -20.49 22.23 4.41
N TYR A 71 -19.46 23.05 4.66
CA TYR A 71 -18.42 22.72 5.63
C TYR A 71 -18.99 22.51 7.02
N LYS A 72 -19.92 23.36 7.46
CA LYS A 72 -20.60 23.21 8.74
C LYS A 72 -21.33 21.86 8.84
N VAL A 73 -22.09 21.49 7.80
CA VAL A 73 -22.81 20.20 7.77
C VAL A 73 -21.84 19.01 7.78
N LEU A 74 -20.77 19.05 6.98
CA LEU A 74 -19.77 17.98 6.94
C LEU A 74 -19.00 17.84 8.26
N LYS A 75 -18.74 18.97 8.94
CA LYS A 75 -18.11 19.01 10.26
C LYS A 75 -19.03 18.43 11.33
N GLU A 76 -20.31 18.82 11.35
CA GLU A 76 -21.32 18.25 12.26
C GLU A 76 -21.48 16.73 12.08
N LYS A 77 -21.32 16.24 10.85
CA LYS A 77 -21.34 14.80 10.53
C LYS A 77 -20.03 14.06 10.84
N GLY A 78 -19.02 14.77 11.34
CA GLY A 78 -17.70 14.24 11.67
C GLY A 78 -16.92 13.72 10.46
N ILE A 79 -17.20 14.23 9.25
CA ILE A 79 -16.53 13.82 8.00
C ILE A 79 -15.26 14.66 7.79
N ILE A 80 -15.32 15.94 8.19
CA ILE A 80 -14.20 16.86 8.07
C ILE A 80 -13.94 17.57 9.40
N GLU A 81 -12.70 18.00 9.57
CA GLU A 81 -12.35 19.04 10.53
C GLU A 81 -12.05 20.32 9.78
N HIS A 82 -12.60 21.43 10.27
CA HIS A 82 -12.37 22.76 9.73
C HIS A 82 -12.23 23.78 10.86
N PHE A 83 -11.25 24.68 10.72
CA PHE A 83 -11.07 25.83 11.59
C PHE A 83 -10.44 27.00 10.82
N LYS A 84 -10.48 28.19 11.44
CA LYS A 84 -9.89 29.41 10.90
C LYS A 84 -8.68 29.81 11.74
N MET A 85 -7.55 30.07 11.11
CA MET A 85 -6.30 30.53 11.74
C MET A 85 -5.64 31.56 10.82
N ASP A 86 -5.18 32.68 11.37
CA ASP A 86 -4.56 33.79 10.63
C ASP A 86 -5.40 34.30 9.44
N GLY A 87 -6.73 34.31 9.61
CA GLY A 87 -7.66 34.71 8.56
C GLY A 87 -7.87 33.68 7.45
N LYS A 88 -7.23 32.50 7.52
CA LYS A 88 -7.29 31.42 6.53
C LYS A 88 -8.10 30.23 7.02
N ASP A 89 -8.84 29.62 6.11
CA ASP A 89 -9.61 28.40 6.35
C ASP A 89 -8.75 27.16 6.12
N TYR A 90 -8.64 26.34 7.16
CA TYR A 90 -7.90 25.09 7.16
C TYR A 90 -8.86 23.93 7.31
N VAL A 91 -8.69 22.92 6.46
CA VAL A 91 -9.58 21.75 6.41
C VAL A 91 -8.78 20.46 6.29
N ARG A 92 -9.29 19.37 6.87
CA ARG A 92 -8.84 18.01 6.62
C ARG A 92 -10.01 17.04 6.69
N LEU A 93 -9.81 15.84 6.17
CA LEU A 93 -10.70 14.71 6.45
C LEU A 93 -10.43 14.16 7.85
N THR A 94 -11.49 13.73 8.53
CA THR A 94 -11.39 12.90 9.74
C THR A 94 -11.08 11.45 9.36
N GLU A 95 -10.94 10.57 10.35
CA GLU A 95 -10.84 9.12 10.11
C GLU A 95 -11.99 8.59 9.24
N LYS A 96 -13.23 9.03 9.53
CA LYS A 96 -14.43 8.73 8.73
C LYS A 96 -14.34 9.31 7.32
N GLY A 97 -13.91 10.56 7.19
CA GLY A 97 -13.76 11.20 5.87
C GLY A 97 -12.77 10.46 4.97
N CYS A 98 -11.67 9.94 5.53
CA CYS A 98 -10.66 9.17 4.81
C CYS A 98 -11.20 7.85 4.22
N GLU A 99 -12.40 7.41 4.61
CA GLU A 99 -13.07 6.24 4.03
C GLU A 99 -13.82 6.53 2.73
N TRP A 100 -13.83 7.79 2.29
CA TRP A 100 -14.51 8.24 1.07
C TRP A 100 -14.16 7.38 -0.15
N ASN A 101 -12.88 7.00 -0.29
CA ASN A 101 -12.40 6.13 -1.37
C ASN A 101 -11.96 4.74 -0.89
N LYS A 102 -12.22 4.37 0.38
CA LYS A 102 -12.01 3.00 0.85
C LYS A 102 -13.11 2.11 0.28
N PHE A 103 -12.76 1.37 -0.76
CA PHE A 103 -13.60 0.30 -1.28
C PHE A 103 -13.40 -0.94 -0.41
N GLU A 104 -14.32 -1.15 0.54
CA GLU A 104 -14.54 -2.50 1.05
C GLU A 104 -15.17 -3.33 -0.07
N SER A 105 -14.82 -4.61 -0.18
CA SER A 105 -15.37 -5.51 -1.19
C SER A 105 -16.85 -5.78 -0.90
N ILE A 106 -17.71 -4.82 -1.20
CA ILE A 106 -19.16 -4.98 -1.15
C ILE A 106 -19.55 -5.72 -2.42
N ARG A 107 -19.36 -7.04 -2.39
CA ARG A 107 -19.98 -8.09 -3.22
C ARG A 107 -19.38 -9.44 -2.81
N GLU A 108 -19.87 -10.01 -1.71
CA GLU A 108 -20.36 -11.38 -1.81
C GLU A 108 -21.65 -11.29 -2.64
N SER A 109 -21.52 -11.07 -3.95
CA SER A 109 -22.66 -11.28 -4.82
C SER A 109 -22.96 -12.77 -4.76
N GLU A 110 -24.08 -13.11 -4.13
CA GLU A 110 -24.83 -14.37 -4.25
C GLU A 110 -25.21 -14.65 -5.71
N LYS A 111 -24.22 -14.77 -6.59
CA LYS A 111 -24.32 -15.26 -7.95
C LYS A 111 -23.12 -16.14 -8.26
N ASN A 112 -22.97 -17.14 -7.42
CA ASN A 112 -22.54 -18.46 -7.86
C ASN A 112 -23.26 -19.45 -6.95
N PRO A 113 -24.32 -20.15 -7.41
CA PRO A 113 -24.66 -21.41 -6.76
C PRO A 113 -23.49 -22.35 -7.07
N SER A 114 -22.51 -22.38 -6.18
CA SER A 114 -21.47 -23.40 -6.17
C SER A 114 -22.08 -24.68 -5.60
N VAL A 115 -22.91 -25.37 -6.38
CA VAL A 115 -23.10 -26.82 -6.26
C VAL A 115 -23.43 -27.35 -7.65
N GLY A 116 -22.41 -27.91 -8.32
CA GLY A 116 -22.64 -28.84 -9.42
C GLY A 116 -23.27 -30.11 -8.85
N ASN A 117 -24.61 -30.15 -8.80
CA ASN A 117 -25.33 -31.40 -8.80
C ASN A 117 -25.82 -31.62 -10.23
N ASN A 118 -25.24 -32.63 -10.88
CA ASN A 118 -25.71 -33.13 -12.15
C ASN A 118 -27.18 -33.53 -12.02
N SER A 119 -28.11 -32.76 -12.57
CA SER A 119 -29.47 -33.24 -12.79
C SER A 119 -29.48 -33.98 -14.14
N GLU A 120 -29.62 -35.30 -14.11
CA GLU A 120 -29.77 -36.21 -15.26
C GLU A 120 -31.13 -36.06 -15.98
N GLN A 121 -31.63 -34.85 -16.19
CA GLN A 121 -32.88 -34.65 -16.92
C GLN A 121 -32.73 -33.66 -18.08
N THR A 122 -32.92 -34.21 -19.27
CA THR A 122 -32.94 -33.54 -20.57
C THR A 122 -33.90 -32.36 -20.56
N ARG A 123 -33.41 -31.18 -20.95
CA ARG A 123 -34.20 -29.96 -21.17
C ARG A 123 -35.36 -30.26 -22.13
N LYS A 124 -36.60 -30.17 -21.64
CA LYS A 124 -37.81 -30.23 -22.47
C LYS A 124 -37.80 -29.07 -23.47
N LYS A 125 -37.85 -29.39 -24.77
CA LYS A 125 -38.22 -28.45 -25.85
C LYS A 125 -39.69 -28.02 -25.64
N ILE A 126 -39.92 -26.73 -25.43
CA ILE A 126 -41.26 -26.12 -25.55
C ILE A 126 -41.11 -24.85 -26.41
N ARG A 127 -41.46 -25.04 -27.70
CA ARG A 127 -41.91 -24.17 -28.81
C ARG A 127 -41.83 -22.63 -28.67
N GLU A 128 -41.31 -21.84 -29.62
CA GLU A 128 -41.74 -21.52 -31.02
C GLU A 128 -42.61 -20.23 -31.07
N SER A 129 -42.14 -19.26 -31.89
CA SER A 129 -42.79 -18.01 -32.36
C SER A 129 -42.96 -16.81 -31.41
N SER A 130 -42.18 -15.75 -31.66
CA SER A 130 -42.74 -14.45 -32.09
C SER A 130 -41.63 -13.58 -32.71
N GLU A 131 -41.76 -13.38 -34.01
CA GLU A 131 -40.98 -12.46 -34.83
C GLU A 131 -41.37 -11.02 -34.50
N LYS A 132 -40.40 -10.17 -34.14
CA LYS A 132 -40.38 -8.74 -34.49
C LYS A 132 -38.94 -8.29 -34.68
N ASN A 133 -38.46 -8.37 -35.92
CA ASN A 133 -37.36 -7.55 -36.42
C ASN A 133 -37.83 -6.10 -36.57
N PRO A 134 -36.90 -5.14 -36.51
CA PRO A 134 -36.55 -4.49 -37.76
C PRO A 134 -35.04 -4.44 -38.01
N THR A 135 -34.70 -4.88 -39.21
CA THR A 135 -33.51 -4.61 -40.02
C THR A 135 -33.31 -3.10 -40.20
N ASP A 136 -32.10 -2.56 -40.03
CA ASP A 136 -31.21 -2.22 -41.16
C ASP A 136 -29.90 -1.55 -40.72
N ASN A 137 -28.91 -1.76 -41.57
CA ASN A 137 -27.59 -1.14 -41.70
C ASN A 137 -27.55 0.40 -41.60
N ASN A 138 -26.46 1.00 -41.09
CA ASN A 138 -25.50 1.80 -41.89
C ASN A 138 -24.42 2.54 -41.04
N THR A 139 -23.24 2.66 -41.67
CA THR A 139 -22.16 3.67 -41.52
C THR A 139 -21.39 3.85 -40.21
N ASN A 140 -20.19 3.25 -40.18
CA ASN A 140 -18.90 3.95 -40.35
C ASN A 140 -18.71 5.32 -39.66
N TYR A 141 -17.99 5.34 -38.53
CA TYR A 141 -17.21 6.51 -38.11
C TYR A 141 -15.73 6.15 -38.08
N LYS A 142 -15.00 6.69 -39.07
CA LYS A 142 -13.56 6.91 -39.01
C LYS A 142 -13.25 7.78 -37.80
N ASN A 143 -12.31 7.36 -36.97
CA ASN A 143 -11.39 8.29 -36.32
C ASN A 143 -9.98 7.88 -36.76
N ASN A 144 -9.40 8.76 -37.57
CA ASN A 144 -8.00 8.76 -37.97
C ASN A 144 -7.15 9.40 -36.86
N ASN A 145 -5.85 9.15 -36.95
CA ASN A 145 -4.71 9.85 -36.33
C ASN A 145 -4.34 9.38 -34.91
N ASP A 146 -3.08 9.07 -34.57
CA ASP A 146 -1.82 9.17 -35.30
C ASP A 146 -0.87 8.08 -34.77
N LYS A 147 -0.04 7.55 -35.68
CA LYS A 147 1.14 6.79 -35.29
C LYS A 147 2.18 7.78 -34.80
N ASP A 148 2.61 7.61 -33.55
CA ASP A 148 4.00 7.80 -33.15
C ASP A 148 4.20 7.16 -31.77
N ASN A 149 4.69 5.91 -31.76
CA ASN A 149 5.56 5.38 -30.71
C ASN A 149 6.19 4.03 -31.12
N PRO A 150 7.30 3.62 -30.49
CA PRO A 150 8.40 2.91 -31.12
C PRO A 150 8.13 1.41 -31.29
N LEU A 151 9.00 0.77 -32.08
CA LEU A 151 9.08 -0.68 -32.32
C LEU A 151 8.95 -1.49 -31.02
N ASN A 152 7.77 -2.08 -30.77
CA ASN A 152 7.60 -3.09 -29.74
C ASN A 152 8.26 -4.41 -30.18
N PRO A 153 8.88 -5.18 -29.27
CA PRO A 153 9.41 -6.50 -29.57
C PRO A 153 8.28 -7.49 -29.94
N PRO A 154 8.59 -8.58 -30.66
CA PRO A 154 7.61 -9.59 -31.05
C PRO A 154 6.88 -10.18 -29.82
N GLU A 155 5.58 -10.46 -29.95
CA GLU A 155 4.65 -10.86 -28.86
C GLU A 155 5.15 -12.00 -27.95
N GLY A 156 6.10 -12.83 -28.42
CA GLY A 156 6.72 -13.91 -27.63
C GLY A 156 7.75 -13.44 -26.60
N GLU A 157 8.50 -12.37 -26.85
CA GLU A 157 9.53 -11.86 -25.92
C GLU A 157 8.89 -11.19 -24.69
N THR A 158 7.81 -10.43 -24.89
CA THR A 158 7.10 -9.75 -23.79
C THR A 158 6.40 -10.74 -22.85
N GLN A 159 5.96 -11.90 -23.35
CA GLN A 159 5.43 -12.96 -22.49
C GLN A 159 6.52 -13.56 -21.61
N LEU A 160 7.70 -13.87 -22.16
CA LEU A 160 8.82 -14.41 -21.41
C LEU A 160 9.27 -13.45 -20.29
N GLU A 161 9.34 -12.15 -20.58
CA GLU A 161 9.69 -11.14 -19.58
C GLU A 161 8.63 -10.98 -18.49
N SER A 162 7.34 -11.02 -18.84
CA SER A 162 6.26 -10.92 -17.84
C SER A 162 6.27 -12.10 -16.86
N VAL A 163 6.64 -13.30 -17.33
CA VAL A 163 6.85 -14.47 -16.49
C VAL A 163 8.07 -14.26 -15.58
N ALA A 164 9.16 -13.73 -16.12
CA ALA A 164 10.37 -13.45 -15.33
C ALA A 164 10.12 -12.44 -14.20
N VAL A 165 9.40 -11.34 -14.48
CA VAL A 165 9.01 -10.34 -13.48
C VAL A 165 8.14 -10.95 -12.37
N LEU A 166 7.19 -11.82 -12.74
CA LEU A 166 6.34 -12.50 -11.76
C LEU A 166 7.11 -13.52 -10.91
N ASN A 167 8.05 -14.23 -11.52
CA ASN A 167 8.94 -15.14 -10.80
C ASN A 167 9.82 -14.38 -9.82
N HIS A 168 10.38 -13.23 -10.21
CA HIS A 168 11.15 -12.36 -9.30
C HIS A 168 10.35 -12.00 -8.06
N LEU A 169 9.09 -11.56 -8.22
CA LEU A 169 8.21 -11.30 -7.07
C LEU A 169 8.05 -12.52 -6.16
N ASN A 170 7.82 -13.70 -6.74
CA ASN A 170 7.67 -14.93 -5.97
C ASN A 170 8.96 -15.30 -5.22
N ASP A 171 10.13 -15.09 -5.84
CA ASP A 171 11.43 -15.38 -5.24
C ASP A 171 11.71 -14.43 -4.07
N ARG A 172 11.47 -13.12 -4.24
CA ARG A 172 11.59 -12.14 -3.14
C ARG A 172 10.64 -12.43 -1.98
N LEU A 173 9.43 -12.93 -2.26
CA LEU A 173 8.49 -13.35 -1.21
C LEU A 173 8.90 -14.66 -0.53
N ALA A 174 9.58 -15.57 -1.24
CA ALA A 174 10.14 -16.78 -0.64
C ALA A 174 11.27 -16.42 0.34
N GLU A 175 12.21 -15.55 -0.06
CA GLU A 175 13.26 -15.07 0.84
C GLU A 175 12.68 -14.36 2.07
N LEU A 176 11.66 -13.52 1.86
CA LEU A 176 10.99 -12.81 2.96
C LEU A 176 10.24 -13.76 3.90
N SER A 177 9.71 -14.87 3.37
CA SER A 177 9.06 -15.93 4.16
C SER A 177 10.03 -16.53 5.18
N ASP A 178 11.29 -16.75 4.78
CA ASP A 178 12.33 -17.28 5.67
C ASP A 178 12.73 -16.26 6.74
N VAL A 179 12.84 -14.98 6.37
CA VAL A 179 13.21 -13.89 7.29
C VAL A 179 12.15 -13.66 8.36
N VAL A 180 10.86 -13.67 8.00
CA VAL A 180 9.76 -13.38 8.94
C VAL A 180 9.21 -14.66 9.60
N GLY A 181 9.63 -15.84 9.16
CA GLY A 181 9.16 -17.12 9.70
C GLY A 181 7.69 -17.42 9.40
N ILE A 182 7.09 -16.77 8.39
CA ILE A 182 5.68 -16.91 8.01
C ILE A 182 5.59 -17.23 6.53
N LYS A 183 4.82 -18.26 6.18
CA LYS A 183 4.59 -18.65 4.79
C LYS A 183 3.85 -17.55 4.01
N LEU A 184 4.50 -17.00 2.99
CA LEU A 184 3.95 -15.97 2.11
C LEU A 184 3.27 -16.55 0.86
N PRO A 185 2.32 -15.80 0.24
CA PRO A 185 1.62 -16.26 -0.95
C PRO A 185 2.56 -16.42 -2.14
N LYS A 186 2.29 -17.45 -2.97
CA LYS A 186 2.94 -17.67 -4.25
C LYS A 186 1.94 -17.44 -5.38
N PHE A 187 2.25 -16.52 -6.27
CA PHE A 187 1.38 -16.15 -7.38
C PHE A 187 1.60 -17.05 -8.58
N LYS A 188 0.52 -17.60 -9.11
CA LYS A 188 0.55 -18.42 -10.33
C LYS A 188 0.72 -17.53 -11.56
N THR A 189 1.38 -18.06 -12.59
CA THR A 189 1.44 -17.53 -13.97
C THR A 189 0.08 -17.68 -14.66
N SER A 190 -0.93 -17.03 -14.11
CA SER A 190 -2.25 -16.92 -14.72
C SER A 190 -2.31 -15.74 -15.67
N ASP A 191 -3.19 -15.81 -16.67
CA ASP A 191 -3.41 -14.73 -17.63
C ASP A 191 -3.59 -13.36 -16.97
N ASN A 192 -4.28 -13.28 -15.83
CA ASN A 192 -4.52 -12.02 -15.14
C ASN A 192 -3.25 -11.42 -14.51
N SER A 193 -2.41 -12.25 -13.88
CA SER A 193 -1.15 -11.81 -13.28
C SER A 193 -0.14 -11.39 -14.35
N LEU A 194 -0.08 -12.16 -15.44
CA LEU A 194 0.81 -11.87 -16.57
C LEU A 194 0.36 -10.61 -17.29
N LYS A 195 -0.94 -10.44 -17.57
CA LYS A 195 -1.48 -9.21 -18.19
C LYS A 195 -1.07 -7.93 -17.46
N LEU A 196 -1.05 -7.95 -16.13
CA LEU A 196 -0.63 -6.79 -15.33
C LEU A 196 0.87 -6.48 -15.52
N ALA A 197 1.73 -7.50 -15.47
CA ALA A 197 3.16 -7.33 -15.68
C ALA A 197 3.48 -6.94 -17.15
N THR A 198 2.88 -7.63 -18.12
CA THR A 198 2.97 -7.30 -19.55
C THR A 198 2.55 -5.86 -19.83
N ALA A 199 1.49 -5.37 -19.17
CA ALA A 199 1.05 -3.99 -19.33
C ALA A 199 2.04 -2.95 -18.77
N ARG A 200 2.95 -3.31 -17.85
CA ARG A 200 4.02 -2.42 -17.39
C ARG A 200 5.28 -2.54 -18.26
N LEU A 201 5.56 -3.73 -18.78
CA LEU A 201 6.67 -3.96 -19.72
C LEU A 201 6.53 -3.21 -21.06
N LYS A 202 5.33 -2.72 -21.38
CA LYS A 202 5.10 -1.80 -22.51
C LYS A 202 5.60 -0.38 -22.25
N ASP A 203 5.58 0.03 -20.98
CA ASP A 203 5.84 1.40 -20.55
C ASP A 203 7.18 1.53 -19.79
N SER A 204 7.82 0.40 -19.46
CA SER A 204 9.00 0.32 -18.58
C SER A 204 9.80 -0.94 -18.86
N THR A 205 11.07 -0.92 -18.50
CA THR A 205 11.96 -2.08 -18.65
C THR A 205 11.69 -3.14 -17.59
N ARG A 206 12.13 -4.38 -17.87
CA ARG A 206 12.14 -5.46 -16.88
C ARG A 206 12.87 -5.08 -15.59
N GLN A 207 14.02 -4.43 -15.71
CA GLN A 207 14.85 -4.02 -14.57
C GLN A 207 14.11 -3.02 -13.66
N GLU A 208 13.37 -2.08 -14.24
CA GLU A 208 12.55 -1.13 -13.50
C GLU A 208 11.39 -1.84 -12.77
N CYS A 209 10.77 -2.84 -13.40
CA CYS A 209 9.73 -3.66 -12.76
C CYS A 209 10.29 -4.44 -11.56
N GLU A 210 11.45 -5.07 -11.72
CA GLU A 210 12.16 -5.79 -10.64
C GLU A 210 12.57 -4.83 -9.51
N LEU A 211 13.02 -3.62 -9.85
CA LEU A 211 13.41 -2.62 -8.87
C LEU A 211 12.22 -2.14 -8.01
N VAL A 212 11.05 -1.94 -8.62
CA VAL A 212 9.83 -1.59 -7.88
C VAL A 212 9.41 -2.72 -6.94
N ILE A 213 9.53 -3.98 -7.37
CA ILE A 213 9.30 -5.14 -6.49
C ILE A 213 10.25 -5.07 -5.29
N ASP A 214 11.56 -4.94 -5.53
CA ASP A 214 12.57 -4.94 -4.48
C ASP A 214 12.33 -3.83 -3.46
N TYR A 215 12.02 -2.63 -3.94
CA TYR A 215 11.70 -1.48 -3.10
C TYR A 215 10.48 -1.74 -2.21
N LEU A 216 9.39 -2.27 -2.77
CA LEU A 216 8.17 -2.54 -2.00
C LEU A 216 8.38 -3.66 -0.98
N VAL A 217 9.13 -4.71 -1.35
CA VAL A 217 9.52 -5.77 -0.41
C VAL A 217 10.37 -5.20 0.73
N ALA A 218 11.33 -4.32 0.43
CA ALA A 218 12.13 -3.65 1.45
C ALA A 218 11.30 -2.73 2.35
N LYS A 219 10.28 -2.07 1.79
CA LYS A 219 9.43 -1.10 2.49
C LYS A 219 8.36 -1.76 3.38
N TRP A 220 7.71 -2.81 2.89
CA TRP A 220 6.52 -3.39 3.49
C TRP A 220 6.72 -4.83 3.97
N GLY A 221 7.78 -5.51 3.52
CA GLY A 221 7.93 -6.93 3.78
C GLY A 221 8.02 -7.32 5.25
N ARG A 222 8.58 -6.45 6.09
CA ARG A 222 8.69 -6.67 7.55
C ARG A 222 7.52 -6.08 8.35
N ASP A 223 6.60 -5.38 7.69
CA ASP A 223 5.41 -4.82 8.32
C ASP A 223 4.24 -5.79 8.15
N GLY A 224 3.77 -6.36 9.27
CA GLY A 224 2.70 -7.35 9.28
C GLY A 224 1.41 -6.89 8.60
N LYS A 225 1.07 -5.59 8.67
CA LYS A 225 -0.14 -5.02 8.04
C LYS A 225 0.09 -4.71 6.57
N MET A 226 1.24 -4.15 6.23
CA MET A 226 1.49 -3.67 4.86
C MET A 226 1.92 -4.79 3.90
N ARG A 227 2.45 -5.90 4.42
CA ARG A 227 2.93 -7.03 3.62
C ARG A 227 1.85 -7.69 2.75
N GLU A 228 0.59 -7.66 3.17
CA GLU A 228 -0.54 -8.22 2.38
C GLU A 228 -0.70 -7.54 1.02
N TYR A 229 -0.19 -6.31 0.88
CA TYR A 229 -0.24 -5.54 -0.36
C TYR A 229 0.85 -5.90 -1.36
N LEU A 230 1.79 -6.81 -1.03
CA LEU A 230 2.82 -7.31 -1.95
C LEU A 230 2.24 -8.33 -2.94
N ALA A 231 1.40 -7.85 -3.85
CA ALA A 231 0.73 -8.65 -4.87
C ALA A 231 0.79 -7.98 -6.25
N PRO A 232 0.78 -8.76 -7.37
CA PRO A 232 0.86 -8.21 -8.73
C PRO A 232 -0.17 -7.10 -9.01
N LYS A 233 -1.40 -7.26 -8.50
CA LYS A 233 -2.48 -6.26 -8.66
C LYS A 233 -2.12 -4.91 -8.05
N THR A 234 -1.45 -4.90 -6.90
CA THR A 234 -1.07 -3.66 -6.21
C THR A 234 0.19 -3.07 -6.82
N ILE A 235 1.16 -3.92 -7.16
CA ILE A 235 2.47 -3.49 -7.67
C ILE A 235 2.36 -2.95 -9.09
N PHE A 236 1.66 -3.67 -9.98
CA PHE A 236 1.62 -3.38 -11.42
C PHE A 236 0.36 -2.65 -11.89
N ARG A 237 -0.49 -2.19 -10.97
CA ARG A 237 -1.54 -1.22 -11.32
C ARG A 237 -0.86 0.07 -11.79
N SER A 238 -1.34 0.66 -12.88
CA SER A 238 -0.68 1.79 -13.53
C SER A 238 -0.36 2.95 -12.60
N SER A 239 -1.36 3.47 -11.89
CA SER A 239 -1.21 4.57 -10.94
C SER A 239 -0.19 4.28 -9.83
N ASN A 240 -0.19 3.04 -9.33
CA ASN A 240 0.73 2.64 -8.26
C ASN A 240 2.15 2.53 -8.79
N PHE A 241 2.32 1.95 -9.97
CA PHE A 241 3.63 1.77 -10.59
C PHE A 241 4.29 3.10 -10.92
N GLU A 242 3.55 4.06 -11.49
CA GLU A 242 4.01 5.43 -11.74
C GLU A 242 4.46 6.14 -10.45
N ASP A 243 3.75 5.89 -9.34
CA ASP A 243 4.11 6.45 -8.03
C ASP A 243 5.32 5.78 -7.37
N TYR A 244 5.57 4.50 -7.67
CA TYR A 244 6.61 3.72 -7.02
C TYR A 244 7.92 3.72 -7.79
N LEU A 245 7.91 3.79 -9.11
CA LEU A 245 9.13 3.77 -9.91
C LEU A 245 10.12 4.88 -9.51
N PRO A 246 9.74 6.17 -9.41
CA PRO A 246 10.66 7.22 -8.97
C PRO A 246 11.20 7.02 -7.55
N LYS A 247 10.36 6.47 -6.65
CA LYS A 247 10.75 6.18 -5.26
C LYS A 247 11.72 5.01 -5.19
N ALA A 248 11.51 4.00 -6.03
CA ALA A 248 12.38 2.83 -6.14
C ALA A 248 13.75 3.23 -6.71
N THR A 249 13.79 4.13 -7.69
CA THR A 249 15.05 4.70 -8.21
C THR A 249 15.82 5.46 -7.14
N ALA A 250 15.17 6.40 -6.44
CA ALA A 250 15.82 7.14 -5.35
C ALA A 250 16.27 6.21 -4.19
N TRP A 251 15.49 5.17 -3.90
CA TRP A 251 15.84 4.14 -2.93
C TRP A 251 17.08 3.33 -3.35
N ALA A 252 17.20 3.01 -4.64
CA ALA A 252 18.36 2.33 -5.20
C ALA A 252 19.62 3.19 -5.09
N GLU A 253 19.52 4.47 -5.43
CA GLU A 253 20.60 5.46 -5.29
C GLU A 253 21.02 5.66 -3.84
N SER A 254 20.09 5.49 -2.90
CA SER A 254 20.34 5.58 -1.45
C SER A 254 20.97 4.32 -0.85
N GLY A 255 21.40 3.35 -1.67
CA GLY A 255 22.06 2.13 -1.21
C GLY A 255 21.09 1.03 -0.73
N LYS A 256 19.84 1.05 -1.20
CA LYS A 256 18.82 0.02 -0.95
C LYS A 256 18.60 -0.32 0.54
N PRO A 257 18.35 0.67 1.42
CA PRO A 257 18.08 0.40 2.83
C PRO A 257 16.79 -0.42 3.01
N VAL A 258 16.64 -1.06 4.16
CA VAL A 258 15.48 -1.88 4.53
C VAL A 258 14.63 -1.13 5.54
N ALA A 259 13.30 -1.18 5.41
CA ALA A 259 12.41 -0.59 6.40
C ALA A 259 12.19 -1.56 7.58
N VAL A 260 12.54 -1.11 8.79
CA VAL A 260 12.31 -1.82 10.06
C VAL A 260 11.61 -0.85 11.01
N ASN A 261 10.44 -1.24 11.52
CA ASN A 261 9.62 -0.41 12.43
C ASN A 261 9.39 1.03 11.91
N GLY A 262 9.15 1.17 10.60
CA GLY A 262 8.89 2.46 9.95
C GLY A 262 10.13 3.34 9.70
N LYS A 263 11.34 2.86 10.00
CA LYS A 263 12.59 3.57 9.72
C LYS A 263 13.42 2.82 8.67
N TRP A 264 14.03 3.56 7.76
CA TRP A 264 15.01 3.01 6.82
C TRP A 264 16.33 2.78 7.54
N VAL A 265 16.81 1.55 7.48
CA VAL A 265 18.03 1.09 8.14
C VAL A 265 18.87 0.37 7.10
N SER A 266 20.19 0.53 7.11
CA SER A 266 21.04 -0.26 6.21
C SER A 266 20.89 -1.76 6.51
N GLU A 267 20.99 -2.61 5.50
CA GLU A 267 20.84 -4.06 5.69
C GLU A 267 21.87 -4.61 6.68
N ALA A 268 23.10 -4.08 6.67
CA ALA A 268 24.13 -4.42 7.65
C ALA A 268 23.73 -4.03 9.09
N GLU A 269 23.06 -2.90 9.29
CA GLU A 269 22.59 -2.48 10.61
C GLU A 269 21.34 -3.26 11.06
N ALA A 270 20.44 -3.59 10.12
CA ALA A 270 19.31 -4.48 10.40
C ALA A 270 19.81 -5.87 10.84
N ASN A 271 20.80 -6.43 10.15
CA ASN A 271 21.40 -7.72 10.49
C ASN A 271 22.16 -7.66 11.83
N ARG A 272 22.88 -6.58 12.12
CA ARG A 272 23.50 -6.36 13.45
C ARG A 272 22.45 -6.33 14.57
N LYS A 273 21.35 -5.60 14.39
CA LYS A 273 20.27 -5.53 15.38
C LYS A 273 19.59 -6.88 15.61
N ALA A 274 19.36 -7.64 14.54
CA ALA A 274 18.80 -9.00 14.64
C ALA A 274 19.75 -9.97 15.38
N GLN A 275 21.07 -9.82 15.23
CA GLN A 275 22.06 -10.60 15.99
C GLN A 275 22.16 -10.19 17.47
N ILE A 276 21.83 -8.94 17.82
CA ILE A 276 21.84 -8.44 19.20
C ILE A 276 20.59 -8.91 19.98
N GLU A 277 19.51 -9.28 19.30
CA GLU A 277 18.24 -9.68 19.93
C GLU A 277 18.36 -10.98 20.76
N ASP A 278 19.42 -11.77 20.52
CA ASP A 278 19.78 -12.98 21.30
C ASP A 278 20.87 -12.70 22.36
N MET A 279 21.25 -11.43 22.54
CA MET A 279 22.23 -11.02 23.54
C MET A 279 21.49 -10.67 24.84
N PRO A 280 21.78 -11.35 25.97
CA PRO A 280 21.07 -11.10 27.22
C PRO A 280 21.22 -9.63 27.63
N SER A 281 20.13 -9.02 28.09
CA SER A 281 20.11 -7.62 28.52
C SER A 281 21.12 -7.38 29.65
N VAL A 282 21.57 -6.13 29.81
CA VAL A 282 22.54 -5.76 30.87
C VAL A 282 22.05 -6.20 32.26
N ASP A 283 20.74 -6.16 32.50
CA ASP A 283 20.15 -6.57 33.77
C ASP A 283 20.01 -8.10 33.90
N GLU A 284 19.80 -8.84 32.81
CA GLU A 284 19.88 -10.30 32.81
C GLU A 284 21.31 -10.77 33.06
N VAL A 285 22.29 -10.18 32.38
CA VAL A 285 23.72 -10.45 32.61
C VAL A 285 24.11 -10.09 34.05
N ARG A 286 23.67 -8.93 34.56
CA ARG A 286 23.90 -8.51 35.94
C ARG A 286 23.22 -9.47 36.94
N GLY A 287 22.00 -9.92 36.65
CA GLY A 287 21.28 -10.88 37.48
C GLY A 287 21.95 -12.26 37.52
N VAL A 288 22.41 -12.77 36.37
CA VAL A 288 23.20 -14.00 36.27
C VAL A 288 24.53 -13.84 37.02
N TYR A 289 25.21 -12.70 36.87
CA TYR A 289 26.46 -12.40 37.56
C TYR A 289 26.28 -12.28 39.08
N GLN A 290 25.23 -11.61 39.56
CA GLN A 290 24.93 -11.54 40.99
C GLN A 290 24.51 -12.90 41.56
N ARG A 291 23.75 -13.71 40.82
CA ARG A 291 23.47 -15.10 41.22
C ARG A 291 24.76 -15.92 41.30
N TYR A 292 25.65 -15.77 40.32
CA TYR A 292 26.98 -16.41 40.32
C TYR A 292 27.82 -16.02 41.55
N LEU A 293 27.79 -14.75 41.96
CA LEU A 293 28.47 -14.26 43.17
C LEU A 293 27.79 -14.71 44.48
N SER A 294 26.47 -14.87 44.48
CA SER A 294 25.70 -15.29 45.67
C SER A 294 25.72 -16.81 45.91
N THR A 295 25.92 -17.60 44.86
CA THR A 295 26.05 -19.06 44.97
C THR A 295 27.47 -19.40 45.44
N PRO A 296 27.68 -20.33 46.39
CA PRO A 296 29.02 -20.78 46.77
C PRO A 296 29.64 -21.60 45.62
N THR A 297 30.24 -20.93 44.65
CA THR A 297 31.01 -21.57 43.57
C THR A 297 32.45 -21.80 44.01
N LEU A 298 33.18 -22.67 43.30
CA LEU A 298 34.61 -22.93 43.54
C LEU A 298 35.46 -21.65 43.55
N PHE A 299 35.01 -20.59 42.88
CA PHE A 299 35.68 -19.29 42.79
C PHE A 299 35.30 -18.32 43.93
N ASN A 300 34.10 -18.41 44.50
CA ASN A 300 33.73 -17.62 45.70
C ASN A 300 34.30 -18.22 47.00
N ARG A 301 34.90 -19.41 46.91
CA ARG A 301 35.67 -20.08 47.98
C ARG A 301 37.16 -20.19 47.64
N THR A 302 37.70 -19.36 46.74
CA THR A 302 39.16 -19.36 46.54
C THR A 302 39.82 -18.70 47.73
N ASP A 303 40.17 -19.54 48.71
CA ASP A 303 41.26 -19.24 49.59
C ASP A 303 42.53 -19.06 48.72
N PHE A 304 42.99 -17.81 48.61
CA PHE A 304 44.19 -17.45 47.86
C PHE A 304 45.50 -17.83 48.58
N SER A 305 45.41 -18.55 49.70
CA SER A 305 46.53 -19.28 50.29
C SER A 305 46.95 -20.49 49.43
N ASP A 306 46.04 -21.05 48.63
CA ASP A 306 46.34 -22.14 47.68
C ASP A 306 46.84 -21.57 46.34
N LEU A 307 48.12 -21.79 46.07
CA LEU A 307 48.85 -21.26 44.93
C LEU A 307 48.28 -21.71 43.58
N ARG A 308 47.68 -22.90 43.50
CA ARG A 308 47.10 -23.42 42.24
C ARG A 308 45.83 -22.67 41.86
N LYS A 309 44.99 -22.33 42.84
CA LYS A 309 43.75 -21.57 42.62
C LYS A 309 44.04 -20.12 42.21
N LYS A 310 45.10 -19.53 42.78
CA LYS A 310 45.60 -18.21 42.41
C LYS A 310 46.09 -18.17 40.96
N PHE A 311 46.78 -19.21 40.50
CA PHE A 311 47.28 -19.31 39.12
C PHE A 311 46.12 -19.35 38.10
N VAL A 312 45.10 -20.17 38.33
CA VAL A 312 43.93 -20.29 37.44
C VAL A 312 43.15 -18.99 37.34
N TYR A 313 42.98 -18.23 38.43
CA TYR A 313 42.33 -16.92 38.43
C TYR A 313 43.05 -15.90 37.54
N TYR A 314 44.39 -15.84 37.63
CA TYR A 314 45.20 -14.93 36.81
C TYR A 314 45.23 -15.30 35.32
N CYS A 315 45.06 -16.58 34.97
CA CYS A 315 44.97 -17.00 33.57
C CYS A 315 43.65 -16.60 32.89
N VAL A 316 42.57 -16.38 33.66
CA VAL A 316 41.22 -16.09 33.12
C VAL A 316 40.94 -14.59 33.01
N ILE A 317 41.54 -13.75 33.85
CA ILE A 317 41.28 -12.29 33.89
C ILE A 317 42.28 -11.48 33.05
N LYS A 318 43.38 -12.07 32.59
CA LYS A 318 44.45 -11.37 31.85
C LYS A 318 44.55 -11.74 30.36
N THR A 319 43.42 -11.98 29.72
CA THR A 319 43.25 -12.01 28.25
C THR A 319 42.12 -11.08 27.86
#